data_AF-A0A935BL99-F1
#
_entry.id   AF-A0A935BL99-F1
#
_cell.length_a   1.000
_cell.length_b   1.000
_cell.length_c   1.000
_cell.angle_alpha   90.00
_cell.angle_beta   90.00
_cell.angle_gamma   90.00
#
_symmetry.space_group_name_H-M   'P 1'
#
loop_
_entity.id
_entity.type
_entity.pdbx_description
1 polymer ?
#
loop_
_entity_poly.entity_id
_entity_poly.type
_entity_poly.pdbx_seq_one_letter_code
_entity_poly.pdbx_strand_id
1 'polypeptide(L)' 'MKRWDELSDEQKMLAERLPASADTSVQERRTRIFCTRCWYERAADDDIERLA' A
#
# COMPACT_ATOMS: atom_id res chain seq x y z
N MET A 1 0.45 -4.40 8.91
CA MET A 1 0.28 -3.47 7.77
C MET A 1 -1.21 -3.25 7.58
N LYS A 2 -1.62 -2.18 6.88
CA LYS A 2 -3.03 -1.82 6.68
C LYS A 2 -3.39 -1.80 5.20
N ARG A 3 -4.60 -2.24 4.85
CA ARG A 3 -5.17 -2.10 3.51
C ARG A 3 -5.61 -0.65 3.28
N TRP A 4 -5.79 -0.28 2.01
CA TRP A 4 -6.24 1.05 1.61
C TRP A 4 -7.50 1.52 2.35
N ASP A 5 -8.50 0.64 2.51
CA ASP A 5 -9.76 0.98 3.17
C ASP A 5 -9.65 1.15 4.69
N GLU A 6 -8.53 0.71 5.30
CA GLU A 6 -8.23 0.86 6.73
C GLU A 6 -7.41 2.13 7.04
N LEU A 7 -7.02 2.88 6.00
CA LEU A 7 -6.30 4.15 6.13
C LEU A 7 -7.30 5.29 6.36
N SER A 8 -6.94 6.22 7.25
CA SER A 8 -7.61 7.52 7.34
C SER A 8 -7.37 8.35 6.08
N ASP A 9 -8.11 9.43 5.89
CA ASP A 9 -7.94 10.30 4.71
C ASP A 9 -6.55 10.95 4.67
N GLU A 10 -6.01 11.38 5.81
CA GLU A 10 -4.62 11.84 5.92
C GLU A 10 -3.63 10.73 5.53
N GLN A 11 -3.89 9.50 5.97
CA GLN A 11 -3.04 8.36 5.64
C GLN A 11 -3.12 8.00 4.15
N LYS A 12 -4.27 8.16 3.50
CA LYS A 12 -4.41 7.98 2.05
C LYS A 12 -3.60 9.03 1.30
N MET A 13 -3.66 10.30 1.70
CA MET A 13 -2.85 11.36 1.09
C MET A 13 -1.34 11.09 1.20
N LEU A 14 -0.89 10.51 2.31
CA LEU A 14 0.50 10.09 2.47
C LEU A 14 0.85 8.89 1.59
N ALA A 15 -0.04 7.89 1.52
CA ALA A 15 0.13 6.74 0.64
C ALA A 15 0.22 7.14 -0.85
N GLU A 16 -0.56 8.13 -1.30
CA GLU A 16 -0.51 8.63 -2.69
C GLU A 16 0.80 9.32 -3.05
N ARG A 17 1.53 9.82 -2.06
CA ARG A 17 2.81 10.50 -2.25
C ARG A 17 4.01 9.54 -2.26
N LEU A 18 3.77 8.26 -2.05
CA LEU A 18 4.86 7.28 -2.06
C LEU A 18 5.44 7.10 -3.46
N PRO A 19 6.76 6.90 -3.59
CA PRO A 19 7.39 6.72 -4.89
C PRO A 19 6.77 5.60 -5.71
N ALA A 20 6.49 4.45 -5.11
CA ALA A 20 5.89 3.33 -5.83
C ALA A 20 4.40 3.54 -6.16
N SER A 21 3.75 4.52 -5.51
CA SER A 21 2.41 4.98 -5.84
C SER A 21 2.39 5.96 -7.01
N ALA A 22 3.50 6.61 -7.36
CA ALA A 22 3.60 7.42 -8.56
C ALA A 22 3.51 6.58 -9.85
N ASP A 23 4.00 5.34 -9.80
CA ASP A 23 4.03 4.41 -10.94
C ASP A 23 2.77 3.53 -11.06
N THR A 24 1.79 3.67 -10.17
CA THR A 24 0.61 2.79 -10.16
C THR A 24 -0.72 3.51 -10.20
N SER A 25 -1.68 2.87 -10.87
CA SER A 25 -3.05 3.35 -10.93
C SER A 25 -3.73 3.28 -9.55
N VAL A 26 -4.78 4.08 -9.36
CA VAL A 26 -5.59 4.05 -8.12
C VAL A 26 -6.16 2.65 -7.86
N GLN A 27 -6.50 1.89 -8.91
CA GLN A 27 -7.03 0.53 -8.78
C GLN A 27 -5.98 -0.45 -8.25
N GLU A 28 -4.75 -0.38 -8.75
CA GLU A 28 -3.63 -1.17 -8.22
C GLU A 28 -3.26 -0.77 -6.79
N ARG A 29 -3.36 0.52 -6.45
CA ARG A 29 -3.06 0.99 -5.09
C ARG A 29 -4.04 0.42 -4.06
N ARG A 30 -5.29 0.16 -4.44
CA ARG A 30 -6.29 -0.46 -3.56
C ARG A 30 -6.00 -1.93 -3.25
N THR A 31 -5.16 -2.59 -4.04
CA THR A 31 -4.73 -3.98 -3.76
C THR A 31 -3.44 -4.04 -2.93
N ARG A 32 -2.85 -2.89 -2.59
CA ARG A 32 -1.64 -2.80 -1.77
C ARG A 32 -1.93 -2.71 -0.27
N ILE A 33 -0.91 -3.04 0.51
CA ILE A 33 -0.88 -2.88 1.96
C ILE A 33 0.26 -1.95 2.37
N PHE A 34 -0.01 -1.10 3.36
CA PHE A 34 0.82 0.02 3.77
C PHE A 34 1.25 -0.14 5.23
N CYS A 35 2.53 0.09 5.49
CA CYS A 35 3.02 0.25 6.85
C CYS A 35 2.82 1.70 7.29
N THR A 36 1.90 1.98 8.21
CA THR A 36 1.66 3.35 8.71
C THR A 36 2.77 3.90 9.61
N ARG A 37 3.83 3.11 9.87
CA ARG A 37 4.99 3.52 10.68
C ARG A 37 6.18 3.99 9.86
N CYS A 38 6.42 3.35 8.71
CA CYS A 38 7.55 3.67 7.82
C CYS A 38 7.13 3.97 6.38
N TRP A 39 5.84 3.92 6.09
CA TRP A 39 5.26 4.16 4.77
C TRP A 39 5.78 3.26 3.65
N TYR A 40 6.25 2.07 4.01
CA TYR A 40 6.51 1.00 3.05
C TYR A 40 5.20 0.44 2.48
N GLU A 41 5.14 0.21 1.17
CA GLU A 41 4.00 -0.41 0.48
C GLU A 41 4.42 -1.70 -0.24
N ARG A 42 3.53 -2.71 -0.25
CA ARG A 42 3.69 -3.96 -1.03
C ARG A 42 2.35 -4.46 -1.57
N ALA A 43 2.38 -5.33 -2.57
CA ALA A 43 1.18 -6.03 -3.03
C ALA A 43 0.61 -6.91 -1.90
N ALA A 44 -0.71 -7.01 -1.78
CA ALA A 44 -1.33 -7.91 -0.79
C ALA A 44 -1.04 -9.40 -1.06
N ASP A 45 -0.69 -9.75 -2.30
CA ASP A 45 -0.39 -11.13 -2.74
C ASP A 45 1.07 -11.55 -2.49
N ASP A 46 1.95 -10.59 -2.16
CA ASP A 46 3.39 -10.80 -1.96
C ASP A 46 3.71 -11.65 -0.70
N ASP A 47 2.70 -11.98 0.11
CA ASP A 47 2.84 -12.91 1.25
C ASP A 47 2.85 -14.40 0.82
N ILE A 48 2.45 -14.75 -0.42
CA ILE A 48 2.40 -16.16 -0.86
C ILE A 48 3.77 -16.68 -1.33
N GLU A 49 4.63 -15.86 -1.93
CA GLU A 49 5.91 -16.33 -2.50
C GLU A 49 7.05 -16.51 -1.49
N ARG A 50 6.87 -16.10 -0.21
CA ARG A 50 7.89 -16.30 0.84
C ARG A 50 7.72 -17.60 1.66
N LEU A 51 6.76 -18.44 1.29
CA LEU A 51 6.47 -19.73 1.95
C LEU A 51 6.51 -20.93 0.97
N ALA A 52 7.02 -20.75 -0.25
CA ALA A 52 7.26 -21.82 -1.21
C ALA A 52 8.73 -22.26 -1.21
#